data_AF-G7Q8A0-F1
#
_entry.id   AF-G7Q8A0-F1
#
_cell.length_a   1.000
_cell.length_b   1.000
_cell.length_c   1.000
_cell.angle_alpha   90.00
_cell.angle_beta   90.00
_cell.angle_gamma   90.00
#
_symmetry.space_group_name_H-M   'P 1'
#
loop_
_entity.id
_entity.type
_entity.pdbx_description
1 polymer ?
#
loop_
_entity_poly.entity_id
_entity_poly.type
_entity_poly.pdbx_seq_one_letter_code
_entity_poly.pdbx_strand_id
1 'polypeptide(L)'
;MSLPRRTVRRALYAGLAVGILALGAVVWFGAWYYPAMGLAGIPKDGYRQAMERAARGMAASEGLAYEDFDFLKFRQVERGGEAYAWGAARCRAADGSTSFYWVYLEWSKKRGQWLRNYSLELAAPDDEIYFTRFEPRQFGRARLAIGKLLGQLAAHVREARAWRAGAVGGQGLQRPGL
;
A
#
# COMPACT_ATOMS: atom_id res chain seq x y z
N MET A 1 32.80 -35.57 -9.77
CA MET A 1 33.70 -34.44 -9.45
C MET A 1 33.13 -33.67 -8.27
N SER A 2 33.78 -33.66 -7.11
CA SER A 2 33.35 -32.87 -5.96
C SER A 2 33.85 -31.43 -6.11
N LEU A 3 32.97 -30.44 -5.93
CA LEU A 3 33.36 -29.03 -5.96
C LEU A 3 34.33 -28.72 -4.80
N PRO A 4 35.37 -27.89 -5.02
CA PRO A 4 36.28 -27.49 -3.96
C PRO A 4 35.51 -26.82 -2.82
N ARG A 5 35.79 -27.20 -1.55
CA ARG A 5 35.15 -26.61 -0.35
C ARG A 5 35.15 -25.08 -0.34
N ARG A 6 36.18 -24.45 -0.92
CA ARG A 6 36.28 -22.99 -1.07
C ARG A 6 35.24 -22.41 -2.04
N THR A 7 34.93 -23.09 -3.13
CA THR A 7 33.94 -22.68 -4.13
C THR A 7 32.54 -22.78 -3.55
N VAL A 8 32.24 -23.88 -2.84
CA VAL A 8 30.96 -24.05 -2.12
C VAL A 8 30.78 -22.95 -1.08
N ARG A 9 31.83 -22.63 -0.30
CA ARG A 9 31.77 -21.56 0.69
C ARG A 9 31.54 -20.18 0.07
N ARG A 10 32.18 -19.87 -1.06
CA ARG A 10 31.96 -18.61 -1.79
C ARG A 10 30.54 -18.51 -2.35
N ALA A 11 30.01 -19.61 -2.91
CA ALA A 11 28.62 -19.65 -3.39
C ALA A 11 27.62 -19.43 -2.25
N LEU A 12 27.85 -20.02 -1.08
CA LEU A 12 27.02 -19.80 0.11
C LEU A 12 27.05 -18.33 0.58
N TYR A 13 28.23 -17.71 0.65
CA TYR A 13 28.33 -16.30 1.01
C TYR A 13 27.68 -15.37 -0.02
N ALA A 14 27.83 -15.68 -1.32
CA ALA A 14 27.15 -14.93 -2.37
C ALA A 14 25.62 -15.06 -2.24
N GLY A 15 25.11 -16.27 -1.99
CA GLY A 15 23.68 -16.50 -1.74
C GLY A 15 23.17 -15.73 -0.52
N LEU A 16 23.92 -15.74 0.59
CA LEU A 16 23.57 -14.98 1.79
C LEU A 16 23.55 -13.47 1.52
N ALA A 17 24.55 -12.95 0.81
CA ALA A 17 24.62 -11.53 0.47
C ALA A 17 23.42 -11.10 -0.39
N VAL A 18 23.05 -11.90 -1.40
CA VAL A 18 21.86 -11.65 -2.22
C VAL A 18 20.59 -11.67 -1.36
N GLY A 19 20.47 -12.62 -0.43
CA GLY A 19 19.34 -12.68 0.49
C GLY A 19 19.21 -11.43 1.37
N ILE A 20 20.31 -10.95 1.93
CA ILE A 20 20.35 -9.72 2.76
C ILE A 20 19.97 -8.50 1.91
N LEU A 21 20.53 -8.37 0.70
CA LEU A 21 20.21 -7.26 -0.21
C LEU A 21 18.74 -7.27 -0.61
N ALA A 22 18.17 -8.45 -0.92
CA ALA A 22 16.77 -8.59 -1.25
C ALA A 22 15.87 -8.15 -0.08
N LEU A 23 16.18 -8.59 1.15
CA LEU A 23 15.44 -8.18 2.35
C LEU A 23 15.55 -6.67 2.59
N GLY A 24 16.77 -6.11 2.46
CA GLY A 24 17.00 -4.68 2.60
C GLY A 24 16.20 -3.87 1.57
N ALA A 25 16.14 -4.33 0.32
CA ALA A 25 15.36 -3.69 -0.73
C ALA A 25 13.85 -3.72 -0.44
N VAL A 26 13.33 -4.85 0.08
CA VAL A 26 11.92 -4.97 0.48
C VAL A 26 11.58 -3.99 1.61
N VAL A 27 12.42 -3.94 2.64
CA VAL A 27 12.23 -3.02 3.78
C VAL A 27 12.31 -1.57 3.32
N TRP A 28 13.33 -1.21 2.52
CA TRP A 28 13.48 0.14 1.99
C TRP A 28 12.27 0.55 1.13
N PHE A 29 11.83 -0.32 0.23
CA PHE A 29 10.70 -0.04 -0.64
C PHE A 29 9.40 0.15 0.15
N GLY A 30 9.08 -0.80 1.04
CA GLY A 30 7.83 -0.80 1.80
C GLY A 30 7.76 0.29 2.87
N ALA A 31 8.85 0.55 3.58
CA ALA A 31 8.85 1.48 4.72
C ALA A 31 9.20 2.93 4.36
N TRP A 32 9.91 3.17 3.25
CA TRP A 32 10.44 4.49 2.93
C TRP A 32 9.98 5.03 1.58
N TYR A 33 10.04 4.23 0.52
CA TYR A 33 9.73 4.71 -0.83
C TYR A 33 8.22 4.75 -1.11
N TYR A 34 7.52 3.63 -0.91
CA TYR A 34 6.11 3.50 -1.26
C TYR A 34 5.19 4.46 -0.47
N PRO A 35 5.34 4.67 0.86
CA PRO A 35 4.46 5.56 1.61
C PRO A 35 4.41 7.00 1.09
N ALA A 36 5.49 7.49 0.46
CA ALA A 36 5.59 8.84 -0.06
C ALA A 36 5.07 9.02 -1.50
N MET A 37 4.76 7.92 -2.17
CA MET A 37 4.57 7.87 -3.61
C MET A 37 3.30 8.60 -4.07
N GLY A 38 3.45 9.52 -5.03
CA GLY A 38 2.35 10.35 -5.53
C GLY A 38 1.89 11.43 -4.55
N LEU A 39 2.49 11.49 -3.35
CA LEU A 39 2.11 12.37 -2.25
C LEU A 39 3.11 13.50 -1.99
N ALA A 40 4.34 13.38 -2.52
CA ALA A 40 5.35 14.43 -2.43
C ALA A 40 4.86 15.74 -3.07
N GLY A 41 5.18 16.86 -2.43
CA GLY A 41 4.82 18.21 -2.89
C GLY A 41 3.37 18.64 -2.58
N ILE A 42 2.53 17.76 -2.02
CA ILE A 42 1.20 18.15 -1.55
C ILE A 42 1.34 18.86 -0.19
N PRO A 43 0.82 20.08 -0.03
CA PRO A 43 0.94 20.82 1.22
C PRO A 43 0.09 20.19 2.34
N LYS A 44 0.34 20.62 3.59
CA LYS A 44 -0.32 20.10 4.79
C LYS A 44 -1.85 20.23 4.74
N ASP A 45 -2.35 21.31 4.15
CA ASP A 45 -3.78 21.59 3.95
C ASP A 45 -4.37 20.87 2.72
N GLY A 46 -3.52 20.27 1.87
CA GLY A 46 -3.89 19.49 0.69
C GLY A 46 -4.45 18.09 0.96
N TYR A 47 -5.00 17.83 2.15
CA TYR A 47 -5.43 16.49 2.59
C TYR A 47 -6.41 15.82 1.61
N ARG A 48 -7.34 16.56 1.01
CA ARG A 48 -8.33 16.00 0.06
C ARG A 48 -7.64 15.44 -1.17
N GLN A 49 -6.69 16.20 -1.73
CA GLN A 49 -5.89 15.79 -2.86
C GLN A 49 -5.01 14.58 -2.51
N ALA A 50 -4.42 14.58 -1.31
CA ALA A 50 -3.59 13.47 -0.84
C ALA A 50 -4.42 12.17 -0.70
N MET A 51 -5.60 12.26 -0.08
CA MET A 51 -6.53 11.13 0.07
C MET A 51 -6.97 10.60 -1.30
N GLU A 52 -7.40 11.47 -2.21
CA GLU A 52 -7.83 11.09 -3.56
C GLU A 52 -6.73 10.35 -4.33
N ARG A 53 -5.51 10.91 -4.35
CA ARG A 53 -4.37 10.24 -4.99
C ARG A 53 -4.04 8.90 -4.35
N ALA A 54 -4.14 8.82 -3.03
CA ALA A 54 -3.89 7.59 -2.30
C ALA A 54 -4.89 6.49 -2.67
N ALA A 55 -6.19 6.81 -2.66
CA ALA A 55 -7.23 5.85 -3.02
C ALA A 55 -7.17 5.43 -4.49
N ARG A 56 -6.96 6.37 -5.42
CA ARG A 56 -6.85 6.05 -6.84
C ARG A 56 -5.66 5.12 -7.12
N GLY A 57 -4.51 5.39 -6.51
CA GLY A 57 -3.32 4.56 -6.69
C GLY A 57 -3.50 3.15 -6.13
N MET A 58 -4.09 3.04 -4.94
CA MET A 58 -4.45 1.75 -4.35
C MET A 58 -5.49 1.00 -5.20
N ALA A 59 -6.59 1.63 -5.58
CA ALA A 59 -7.64 1.01 -6.39
C ALA A 59 -7.09 0.46 -7.71
N ALA A 60 -6.28 1.25 -8.42
CA ALA A 60 -5.63 0.82 -9.65
C ALA A 60 -4.71 -0.39 -9.44
N SER A 61 -4.03 -0.47 -8.30
CA SER A 61 -3.14 -1.59 -7.98
C SER A 61 -3.89 -2.90 -7.72
N GLU A 62 -5.15 -2.82 -7.30
CA GLU A 62 -6.03 -3.96 -7.07
C GLU A 62 -6.95 -4.25 -8.27
N GLY A 63 -6.75 -3.54 -9.40
CA GLY A 63 -7.60 -3.71 -10.58
C GLY A 63 -9.02 -3.20 -10.39
N LEU A 64 -9.22 -2.28 -9.43
CA LEU A 64 -10.50 -1.68 -9.11
C LEU A 64 -10.62 -0.28 -9.72
N ALA A 65 -11.85 0.11 -10.06
CA ALA A 65 -12.19 1.48 -10.42
C ALA A 65 -12.50 2.28 -9.16
N TYR A 66 -11.76 3.37 -8.92
CA TYR A 66 -12.11 4.34 -7.87
C TYR A 66 -13.38 5.09 -8.26
N GLU A 67 -14.35 5.15 -7.35
CA GLU A 67 -15.61 5.89 -7.57
C GLU A 67 -15.57 7.23 -6.83
N ASP A 68 -15.51 7.18 -5.51
CA ASP A 68 -15.52 8.35 -4.64
C ASP A 68 -14.93 8.05 -3.25
N PHE A 69 -14.85 9.11 -2.44
CA PHE A 69 -14.57 9.01 -1.01
C PHE A 69 -15.88 9.14 -0.23
N ASP A 70 -16.13 8.18 0.66
CA ASP A 70 -17.18 8.28 1.68
C ASP A 70 -16.73 9.30 2.74
N PHE A 71 -17.04 10.57 2.48
CA PHE A 71 -16.69 11.67 3.36
C PHE A 71 -17.50 11.70 4.66
N LEU A 72 -18.56 10.88 4.83
CA LEU A 72 -19.23 10.75 6.13
C LEU A 72 -18.27 10.15 7.18
N LYS A 73 -17.38 9.27 6.72
CA LYS A 73 -16.35 8.61 7.53
C LYS A 73 -15.01 9.36 7.50
N PHE A 74 -14.92 10.46 6.75
CA PHE A 74 -13.70 11.25 6.68
C PHE A 74 -13.48 12.02 7.99
N ARG A 75 -12.23 12.04 8.45
CA ARG A 75 -11.77 12.87 9.56
C ARG A 75 -10.38 13.40 9.27
N GLN A 76 -10.14 14.61 9.75
CA GLN A 76 -8.83 15.26 9.76
C GLN A 76 -8.55 15.74 11.18
N VAL A 77 -7.33 15.52 11.64
CA VAL A 77 -6.85 16.05 12.92
C VAL A 77 -5.50 16.70 12.68
N GLU A 78 -5.37 17.95 13.11
CA GLU A 78 -4.08 18.63 13.15
C GLU A 78 -3.54 18.70 14.57
N ARG A 79 -2.26 18.37 14.74
CA ARG A 79 -1.59 18.43 16.04
C ARG A 79 -0.21 19.06 15.87
N GLY A 80 -0.13 20.36 16.13
CA GLY A 80 1.10 21.14 15.97
C GLY A 80 1.64 21.03 14.54
N GLY A 81 2.85 20.48 14.40
CA GLY A 81 3.50 20.26 13.10
C GLY A 81 2.99 19.07 12.29
N GLU A 82 2.02 18.31 12.79
CA GLU A 82 1.53 17.10 12.11
C GLU A 82 0.06 17.25 11.71
N ALA A 83 -0.33 16.51 10.67
CA ALA A 83 -1.73 16.30 10.32
C ALA A 83 -1.99 14.83 10.05
N TYR A 84 -3.18 14.38 10.39
CA TYR A 84 -3.64 13.01 10.14
C TYR A 84 -4.96 13.09 9.39
N ALA A 85 -5.12 12.26 8.38
CA ALA A 85 -6.34 12.17 7.61
C ALA A 85 -6.71 10.70 7.41
N TRP A 86 -7.99 10.38 7.58
CA TRP A 86 -8.50 9.06 7.23
C TRP A 86 -9.90 9.12 6.67
N GLY A 87 -10.27 8.10 5.91
CA GLY A 87 -11.59 7.95 5.32
C GLY A 87 -11.72 6.61 4.60
N ALA A 88 -12.91 6.33 4.07
CA ALA A 88 -13.15 5.15 3.24
C ALA A 88 -13.30 5.56 1.77
N ALA A 89 -12.58 4.88 0.88
CA ALA A 89 -12.73 4.97 -0.55
C ALA A 89 -13.68 3.87 -1.03
N ARG A 90 -14.62 4.24 -1.89
CA ARG A 90 -15.49 3.31 -2.58
C ARG A 90 -14.86 2.93 -3.92
N CYS A 91 -14.77 1.64 -4.17
CA CYS A 91 -14.16 1.08 -5.36
C CYS A 91 -15.13 0.08 -6.01
N ARG A 92 -15.07 -0.05 -7.33
CA ARG A 92 -15.84 -1.03 -8.11
C ARG A 92 -14.91 -2.06 -8.74
N ALA A 93 -15.22 -3.33 -8.55
CA ALA A 93 -14.52 -4.43 -9.20
C ALA A 93 -15.04 -4.67 -10.63
N ALA A 94 -14.29 -5.45 -11.41
CA ALA A 94 -14.63 -5.77 -12.80
C ALA A 94 -15.95 -6.55 -12.95
N ASP A 95 -16.36 -7.28 -11.91
CA ASP A 95 -17.63 -8.01 -11.84
C ASP A 95 -18.82 -7.13 -11.41
N GLY A 96 -18.58 -5.82 -11.15
CA GLY A 96 -19.60 -4.87 -10.71
C GLY A 96 -19.82 -4.81 -9.20
N SER A 97 -19.15 -5.65 -8.41
CA SER A 97 -19.22 -5.60 -6.95
C SER A 97 -18.57 -4.32 -6.40
N THR A 98 -19.04 -3.87 -5.23
CA THR A 98 -18.50 -2.70 -4.54
C THR A 98 -17.58 -3.16 -3.39
N SER A 99 -16.34 -2.69 -3.40
CA SER A 99 -15.38 -2.85 -2.30
C SER A 99 -15.14 -1.51 -1.62
N PHE A 100 -14.95 -1.52 -0.30
CA PHE A 100 -14.59 -0.33 0.45
C PHE A 100 -13.19 -0.49 1.02
N TYR A 101 -12.39 0.56 0.90
CA TYR A 101 -11.03 0.59 1.41
C TYR A 101 -10.86 1.71 2.41
N TRP A 102 -10.31 1.40 3.57
CA TRP A 102 -9.89 2.41 4.52
C TRP A 102 -8.52 2.95 4.12
N VAL A 103 -8.38 4.28 4.07
CA VAL A 103 -7.15 4.99 3.77
C VAL A 103 -6.78 5.86 4.96
N TYR A 104 -5.54 5.77 5.42
CA TYR A 104 -4.98 6.59 6.50
C TYR A 104 -3.64 7.20 6.07
N LEU A 105 -3.58 8.53 6.15
CA LEU A 105 -2.44 9.35 5.80
C LEU A 105 -1.96 10.18 6.99
N GLU A 106 -0.66 10.43 7.02
CA GLU A 106 -0.01 11.35 7.96
C GLU A 106 0.83 12.37 7.19
N TRP A 107 0.66 13.64 7.49
CA TRP A 107 1.59 14.68 7.09
C TRP A 107 2.56 14.95 8.23
N SER A 108 3.86 14.83 7.95
CA SER A 108 4.90 15.04 8.95
C SER A 108 5.74 16.27 8.63
N LYS A 109 5.83 17.24 9.56
CA LYS A 109 6.74 18.40 9.44
C LYS A 109 8.19 17.99 9.23
N LYS A 110 8.63 16.86 9.80
CA LYS A 110 10.01 16.36 9.63
C LYS A 110 10.32 15.97 8.19
N ARG A 111 9.32 15.47 7.46
CA ARG A 111 9.48 15.00 6.08
C ARG A 111 8.92 15.98 5.04
N GLY A 112 8.12 16.97 5.47
CA GLY A 112 7.52 17.97 4.59
C GLY A 112 6.53 17.39 3.57
N GLN A 113 5.92 16.23 3.86
CA GLN A 113 5.07 15.52 2.91
C GLN A 113 4.05 14.62 3.62
N TRP A 114 3.01 14.24 2.87
CA TRP A 114 2.08 13.18 3.25
C TRP A 114 2.74 11.80 3.09
N LEU A 115 2.41 10.90 4.01
CA LEU A 115 2.79 9.49 4.02
C LEU A 115 1.52 8.64 4.09
N ARG A 116 1.44 7.63 3.24
CA ARG A 116 0.44 6.57 3.33
C ARG A 116 0.86 5.55 4.35
N ASN A 117 0.28 5.66 5.55
CA ASN A 117 0.62 4.78 6.67
C ASN A 117 -0.16 3.47 6.61
N TYR A 118 -1.45 3.52 6.27
CA TYR A 118 -2.29 2.34 6.11
C TYR A 118 -3.29 2.50 4.97
N SER A 119 -3.46 1.43 4.18
CA SER A 119 -4.54 1.30 3.21
C SER A 119 -4.98 -0.17 3.19
N LEU A 120 -6.23 -0.44 3.51
CA LEU A 120 -6.73 -1.80 3.70
C LEU A 120 -8.17 -1.92 3.19
N GLU A 121 -8.48 -3.02 2.52
CA GLU A 121 -9.86 -3.39 2.24
C GLU A 121 -10.61 -3.64 3.55
N LEU A 122 -11.80 -3.06 3.72
CA LEU A 122 -12.55 -3.10 4.98
C LEU A 122 -13.23 -4.45 5.24
N ALA A 123 -13.56 -5.18 4.19
CA ALA A 123 -14.15 -6.52 4.28
C ALA A 123 -13.83 -7.26 2.98
N ALA A 124 -12.71 -7.98 2.97
CA ALA A 124 -12.43 -8.86 1.85
C ALA A 124 -13.44 -10.03 1.86
N PRO A 125 -13.87 -10.56 0.70
CA PRO A 125 -14.81 -11.69 0.65
C PRO A 125 -14.32 -12.95 1.38
N ASP A 126 -13.01 -13.08 1.60
CA ASP A 126 -12.37 -14.16 2.35
C ASP A 126 -12.19 -13.84 3.85
N ASP A 127 -12.57 -12.65 4.33
CA ASP A 127 -12.40 -12.27 5.73
C ASP A 127 -13.38 -13.01 6.68
N GLU A 128 -14.45 -13.62 6.17
CA GLU A 128 -15.31 -14.52 6.97
C GLU A 128 -14.57 -15.78 7.45
N ILE A 129 -13.45 -16.15 6.81
CA ILE A 129 -12.71 -17.39 7.10
C ILE A 129 -11.89 -17.29 8.41
N TYR A 130 -11.64 -16.09 8.95
CA TYR A 130 -10.71 -15.88 10.08
C TYR A 130 -11.29 -16.18 11.47
N PHE A 131 -12.60 -16.38 11.62
CA PHE A 131 -13.26 -16.57 12.93
C PHE A 131 -13.89 -17.95 13.14
N THR A 132 -13.47 -18.97 12.37
CA THR A 132 -13.75 -20.34 12.81
C THR A 132 -12.83 -20.70 13.97
N ARG A 133 -13.43 -20.93 15.15
CA ARG A 133 -12.74 -21.31 16.41
C ARG A 133 -11.88 -22.58 16.30
N PHE A 134 -11.97 -23.31 15.19
CA PHE A 134 -11.54 -24.68 15.06
C PHE A 134 -10.26 -24.94 14.26
N GLU A 135 -9.67 -24.00 13.50
CA GLU A 135 -8.24 -24.02 13.09
C GLU A 135 -7.90 -22.84 12.16
N PRO A 136 -6.80 -22.11 12.41
CA PRO A 136 -5.48 -22.64 12.04
C PRO A 136 -4.47 -22.64 13.20
N ARG A 137 -3.63 -23.68 13.25
CA ARG A 137 -2.44 -23.78 14.12
C ARG A 137 -1.49 -22.60 13.88
N GLN A 138 -0.56 -22.32 14.80
CA GLN A 138 0.38 -21.18 14.72
C GLN A 138 1.10 -21.05 13.37
N PHE A 139 1.50 -22.17 12.77
CA PHE A 139 2.12 -22.20 11.43
C PHE A 139 1.17 -21.74 10.32
N GLY A 140 -0.11 -22.10 10.39
CA GLY A 140 -1.14 -21.63 9.45
C GLY A 140 -1.35 -20.13 9.56
N ARG A 141 -1.38 -19.58 10.79
CA ARG A 141 -1.45 -18.14 11.03
C ARG A 141 -0.24 -17.40 10.46
N ALA A 142 0.96 -17.93 10.67
CA ALA A 142 2.19 -17.36 10.11
C ALA A 142 2.17 -17.38 8.58
N ARG A 143 1.79 -18.50 7.95
CA ARG A 143 1.66 -18.60 6.49
C ARG A 143 0.66 -17.60 5.92
N LEU A 144 -0.50 -17.44 6.57
CA LEU A 144 -1.51 -16.48 6.15
C LEU A 144 -1.03 -15.03 6.30
N ALA A 145 -0.41 -14.69 7.43
CA ALA A 145 0.16 -13.36 7.64
C ALA A 145 1.25 -13.04 6.61
N ILE A 146 2.14 -13.98 6.32
CA ILE A 146 3.15 -13.84 5.26
C ILE A 146 2.46 -13.67 3.89
N GLY A 147 1.42 -14.45 3.60
CA GLY A 147 0.63 -14.31 2.38
C GLY A 147 0.05 -12.90 2.21
N LYS A 148 -0.59 -12.35 3.26
CA LYS A 148 -1.12 -10.99 3.26
C LYS A 148 -0.01 -9.94 3.04
N LEU A 149 1.12 -10.07 3.73
CA LEU A 149 2.27 -9.16 3.57
C LEU A 149 2.84 -9.20 2.15
N LEU A 150 2.98 -10.39 1.56
CA LEU A 150 3.45 -10.55 0.18
C LEU A 150 2.44 -9.98 -0.82
N GLY A 151 1.14 -10.19 -0.58
CA GLY A 151 0.06 -9.61 -1.38
C GLY A 151 0.08 -8.08 -1.39
N GLN A 152 0.18 -7.47 -0.20
CA GLN A 152 0.31 -6.01 -0.03
C GLN A 152 1.58 -5.48 -0.73
N LEU A 153 2.72 -6.15 -0.57
CA LEU A 153 3.95 -5.75 -1.25
C LEU A 153 3.81 -5.82 -2.77
N ALA A 154 3.15 -6.87 -3.29
CA ALA A 154 2.88 -6.99 -4.72
C ALA A 154 1.98 -5.85 -5.22
N ALA A 155 0.94 -5.49 -4.47
CA ALA A 155 0.08 -4.34 -4.76
C ALA A 155 0.88 -3.03 -4.81
N HIS A 156 1.72 -2.78 -3.79
CA HIS A 156 2.58 -1.61 -3.73
C HIS A 156 3.52 -1.51 -4.94
N VAL A 157 4.08 -2.63 -5.41
CA VAL A 157 4.92 -2.69 -6.62
C VAL A 157 4.11 -2.41 -7.88
N ARG A 158 2.90 -2.96 -8.01
CA ARG A 158 2.00 -2.69 -9.16
C ARG A 158 1.65 -1.21 -9.23
N GLU A 159 1.27 -0.62 -8.11
CA GLU A 159 1.00 0.81 -8.01
C GLU A 159 2.23 1.64 -8.41
N ALA A 160 3.42 1.29 -7.91
CA ALA A 160 4.65 2.00 -8.23
C ALA A 160 4.98 2.00 -9.71
N ARG A 161 4.73 0.88 -10.39
CA ARG A 161 4.88 0.78 -11.84
C ARG A 161 3.84 1.63 -12.56
N ALA A 162 2.59 1.61 -12.12
CA ALA A 162 1.50 2.38 -12.72
C ALA A 162 1.72 3.90 -12.61
N TRP A 163 2.23 4.39 -11.48
CA TRP A 163 2.63 5.80 -11.30
C TRP A 163 3.76 6.20 -12.24
N ARG A 164 4.80 5.36 -12.36
CA ARG A 164 5.91 5.61 -13.30
C ARG A 164 5.46 5.61 -14.75
N ALA A 165 4.46 4.81 -15.08
CA ALA A 165 3.85 4.75 -16.41
C ALA A 165 2.81 5.87 -16.67
N GLY A 166 2.55 6.75 -15.70
CA GLY A 166 1.58 7.85 -15.82
C GLY A 166 0.10 7.43 -15.72
N ALA A 167 -0.20 6.14 -15.56
CA ALA A 167 -1.55 5.59 -15.59
C ALA A 167 -2.44 6.07 -14.42
N VAL A 168 -1.84 6.40 -13.27
CA VAL A 168 -2.57 6.82 -12.06
C VAL A 168 -2.70 8.35 -11.96
N GLY A 169 -1.82 9.11 -12.61
CA GLY A 169 -1.79 10.58 -12.57
C GLY A 169 -2.51 11.30 -13.71
N GLY A 170 -2.87 10.57 -14.79
CA GLY A 170 -3.39 11.15 -16.03
C GLY A 170 -4.92 11.30 -16.13
N GLN A 171 -5.70 10.74 -15.19
CA GLN A 171 -7.16 10.82 -15.25
C GLN A 171 -7.70 12.03 -14.45
N GLY A 172 -7.85 13.15 -15.16
CA GLY A 172 -8.97 14.07 -15.01
C GLY A 172 -9.04 14.88 -13.71
N LEU A 173 -8.36 16.04 -13.70
CA LEU A 173 -8.98 17.24 -13.16
C LEU A 173 -10.22 17.55 -14.01
N GLN A 174 -11.33 16.84 -13.78
CA GLN A 174 -12.64 17.35 -14.18
C GLN A 174 -12.83 18.66 -13.42
N ARG A 175 -12.58 19.78 -14.11
CA ARG A 175 -13.17 21.06 -13.74
C ARG A 175 -14.67 20.79 -13.62
N PRO A 176 -15.32 21.03 -12.47
CA PRO A 176 -16.77 21.14 -12.48
C PRO A 176 -17.08 22.32 -13.39
N GLY A 177 -17.66 22.02 -14.56
CA GLY A 177 -18.37 23.02 -15.32
C GLY A 177 -19.67 23.28 -14.59
N LEU A 178 -19.66 24.31 -13.75
CA LEU A 178 -20.76 25.21 -13.41
C LEU A 178 -20.13 26.50 -12.85
#